data_AF-A0A0V9UN57-F1
#
_entry.id   AF-A0A0V9UN57-F1
#
_cell.length_a   1.000
_cell.length_b   1.000
_cell.length_c   1.000
_cell.angle_alpha   90.00
_cell.angle_beta   90.00
_cell.angle_gamma   90.00
#
_symmetry.space_group_name_H-M   'P 1'
#
loop_
_entity.id
_entity.type
_entity.pdbx_description
1 polymer ?
#
loop_
_entity_poly.entity_id
_entity_poly.type
_entity_poly.pdbx_seq_one_letter_code
_entity_poly.pdbx_strand_id
1 'polypeptide(L)'
;MTTTQDTRYDATEAASILTALLTESGIDAPTVTKVRDEINHIAIQRNAALAELADALRPTDVDTLAEAIANGDRAVMQTIARALTRKDEKDYKRLVNRVSWIYDRRAHERLRKLGDHLITELLAPWMDRTIAELAPHAHVVVEHGYRSARLESDPHQPSYDEAERLTAQAHAIWRHAASLRGRGVLSDLQEQSDPRWLAFGAPHRLADESKAHREVWWLAYAVTNGAKPGVYPSYTAEAQRHAVPA
;
A
#
# COMPACT_ATOMS: atom_id res chain seq x y z
N MET A 1 -11.25 -6.45 18.10
CA MET A 1 -11.32 -5.48 16.98
C MET A 1 -12.17 -6.05 15.87
N THR A 2 -13.43 -5.64 15.79
CA THR A 2 -14.30 -5.89 14.63
C THR A 2 -13.79 -5.05 13.47
N THR A 3 -13.04 -5.65 12.54
CA THR A 3 -12.67 -4.99 11.28
C THR A 3 -13.96 -4.71 10.51
N THR A 4 -14.39 -3.45 10.53
CA THR A 4 -15.50 -2.94 9.73
C THR A 4 -15.23 -3.26 8.26
N GLN A 5 -16.27 -3.73 7.56
CA GLN A 5 -16.20 -4.23 6.19
C GLN A 5 -15.64 -3.19 5.18
N ASP A 6 -15.68 -1.90 5.54
CA ASP A 6 -15.20 -0.73 4.79
C ASP A 6 -13.67 -0.56 4.71
N THR A 7 -12.88 -1.38 5.41
CA THR A 7 -11.41 -1.19 5.51
C THR A 7 -10.59 -2.18 4.69
N ARG A 8 -11.23 -3.10 3.96
CA ARG A 8 -10.54 -4.20 3.26
C ARG A 8 -10.33 -3.87 1.79
N TYR A 9 -9.15 -4.22 1.29
CA TYR A 9 -8.88 -4.25 -0.13
C TYR A 9 -9.67 -5.37 -0.81
N ASP A 10 -10.31 -5.06 -1.93
CA ASP A 10 -10.74 -6.12 -2.85
C ASP A 10 -9.52 -6.76 -3.55
N ALA A 11 -9.71 -7.93 -4.16
CA ALA A 11 -8.60 -8.66 -4.77
C ALA A 11 -7.91 -7.89 -5.91
N THR A 12 -8.68 -7.11 -6.68
CA THR A 12 -8.16 -6.31 -7.80
C THR A 12 -7.42 -5.07 -7.30
N GLU A 13 -7.97 -4.38 -6.29
CA GLU A 13 -7.37 -3.22 -5.64
C GLU A 13 -6.02 -3.60 -4.99
N ALA A 14 -5.98 -4.72 -4.26
CA ALA A 14 -4.76 -5.24 -3.64
C ALA A 14 -3.66 -5.53 -4.68
N ALA A 15 -4.01 -6.21 -5.78
CA ALA A 15 -3.09 -6.48 -6.89
C ALA A 15 -2.59 -5.18 -7.55
N SER A 16 -3.50 -4.24 -7.79
CA SER A 16 -3.21 -2.97 -8.47
C SER A 16 -2.23 -2.13 -7.66
N ILE A 17 -2.40 -2.08 -6.33
CA ILE A 17 -1.51 -1.34 -5.44
C ILE A 17 -0.10 -1.93 -5.42
N LEU A 18 0.03 -3.26 -5.30
CA LEU A 18 1.36 -3.88 -5.34
C LEU A 18 2.04 -3.68 -6.70
N THR A 19 1.27 -3.74 -7.79
CA THR A 19 1.78 -3.50 -9.15
C THR A 19 2.26 -2.06 -9.32
N ALA A 20 1.47 -1.08 -8.86
CA ALA A 20 1.85 0.34 -8.89
C ALA A 20 3.12 0.58 -8.06
N LEU A 21 3.17 0.09 -6.82
CA LEU A 21 4.34 0.25 -5.94
C LEU A 21 5.62 -0.38 -6.52
N LEU A 22 5.53 -1.58 -7.09
CA LEU A 22 6.69 -2.23 -7.73
C LEU A 22 7.15 -1.46 -8.98
N THR A 23 6.20 -0.97 -9.78
CA THR A 23 6.50 -0.22 -11.02
C THR A 23 7.14 1.14 -10.70
N GLU A 24 6.56 1.89 -9.76
CA GLU A 24 7.02 3.23 -9.39
C GLU A 24 8.34 3.19 -8.63
N SER A 25 8.53 2.20 -7.76
CA SER A 25 9.77 2.06 -7.01
C SER A 25 10.93 1.57 -7.88
N GLY A 26 10.67 0.71 -8.88
CA GLY A 26 11.73 0.05 -9.64
C GLY A 26 12.72 -0.74 -8.77
N ILE A 27 12.31 -1.13 -7.55
CA ILE A 27 13.10 -1.94 -6.63
C ILE A 27 12.77 -3.41 -6.88
N ASP A 28 13.80 -4.25 -6.95
CA ASP A 28 13.61 -5.70 -6.97
C ASP A 28 13.25 -6.21 -5.57
N ALA A 29 11.97 -6.50 -5.38
CA ALA A 29 11.41 -7.02 -4.14
C ALA A 29 10.77 -8.39 -4.41
N PRO A 30 11.54 -9.50 -4.29
CA PRO A 30 11.10 -10.82 -4.74
C PRO A 30 9.91 -11.36 -3.94
N THR A 31 9.85 -11.10 -2.62
CA THR A 31 8.72 -11.56 -1.80
C THR A 31 7.46 -10.77 -2.14
N VAL A 32 7.60 -9.45 -2.31
CA VAL A 32 6.48 -8.59 -2.73
C VAL A 32 5.97 -8.98 -4.11
N THR A 33 6.87 -9.24 -5.06
CA THR A 33 6.53 -9.69 -6.42
C THR A 33 5.77 -11.02 -6.40
N LYS A 34 6.25 -12.00 -5.63
CA LYS A 34 5.56 -13.28 -5.46
C LYS A 34 4.15 -13.11 -4.90
N VAL A 35 3.99 -12.29 -3.85
CA VAL A 35 2.65 -12.06 -3.25
C VAL A 35 1.73 -11.32 -4.21
N ARG A 36 2.24 -10.36 -4.98
CA ARG A 36 1.49 -9.69 -6.05
C ARG A 36 0.98 -10.70 -7.08
N ASP A 37 1.81 -11.66 -7.49
CA ASP A 37 1.41 -12.70 -8.44
C ASP A 37 0.38 -13.68 -7.84
N GLU A 38 0.53 -14.04 -6.56
CA GLU A 38 -0.48 -14.81 -5.83
C GLU A 38 -1.83 -14.08 -5.77
N ILE A 39 -1.84 -12.78 -5.49
CA ILE A 39 -3.07 -11.97 -5.44
C ILE A 39 -3.68 -11.80 -6.84
N ASN A 40 -2.86 -11.60 -7.87
CA ASN A 40 -3.32 -11.60 -9.27
C ASN A 40 -4.00 -12.92 -9.63
N HIS A 41 -3.43 -14.06 -9.23
CA HIS A 41 -4.05 -15.36 -9.45
C HIS A 41 -5.41 -15.48 -8.74
N ILE A 42 -5.51 -14.99 -7.49
CA ILE A 42 -6.79 -14.93 -6.74
C ILE A 42 -7.82 -14.07 -7.48
N ALA A 43 -7.42 -12.92 -8.02
CA ALA A 43 -8.30 -12.03 -8.78
C ALA A 43 -8.79 -12.69 -10.10
N ILE A 44 -7.91 -13.42 -10.80
CA ILE A 44 -8.28 -14.19 -12.00
C ILE A 44 -9.28 -15.30 -11.64
N GLN A 45 -9.02 -16.07 -10.57
CA GLN A 45 -9.92 -17.11 -10.10
C GLN A 45 -11.29 -16.55 -9.67
N ARG A 46 -11.31 -15.38 -9.02
CA ARG A 46 -12.54 -14.67 -8.68
C ARG A 46 -13.35 -14.35 -9.94
N ASN A 47 -12.72 -13.75 -10.94
CA ASN A 47 -13.41 -13.38 -12.18
C ASN A 47 -13.94 -14.60 -12.94
N ALA A 48 -13.17 -15.69 -12.99
CA ALA A 48 -13.61 -16.96 -13.57
C ALA A 48 -14.83 -17.54 -12.82
N ALA A 49 -14.77 -17.61 -11.49
CA ALA A 49 -15.88 -18.12 -10.68
C ALA A 49 -17.15 -17.25 -10.81
N LEU A 50 -17.02 -15.93 -10.93
CA LEU A 50 -18.16 -15.04 -11.16
C LEU A 50 -18.73 -15.18 -12.58
N ALA A 51 -17.87 -15.42 -13.58
CA ALA A 51 -18.30 -15.70 -14.95
C ALA A 51 -19.05 -17.05 -15.03
N GLU A 52 -18.53 -18.10 -14.40
CA GLU A 52 -19.19 -19.41 -14.30
C GLU A 52 -20.57 -19.30 -13.62
N LEU A 53 -20.68 -18.52 -12.55
CA LEU A 53 -21.97 -18.24 -11.90
C LEU A 53 -22.95 -17.50 -12.82
N ALA A 54 -22.46 -16.59 -13.67
CA ALA A 54 -23.28 -15.87 -14.63
C ALA A 54 -23.72 -16.76 -15.79
N ASP A 55 -22.85 -17.64 -16.29
CA ASP A 55 -23.16 -18.59 -17.37
C ASP A 55 -24.07 -19.72 -16.90
N ALA A 56 -23.94 -20.19 -15.65
CA ALA A 56 -24.87 -21.17 -15.08
C ALA A 56 -26.33 -20.68 -15.05
N LEU A 57 -26.56 -19.36 -15.08
CA LEU A 57 -27.88 -18.72 -15.13
C LEU A 57 -28.43 -18.49 -16.53
N ARG A 58 -27.63 -18.67 -17.59
CA ARG A 58 -28.19 -18.87 -18.94
C ARG A 58 -28.99 -20.17 -18.91
N PRO A 59 -30.10 -20.29 -19.65
CA PRO A 59 -30.98 -21.47 -19.56
C PRO A 59 -30.14 -22.73 -19.77
N THR A 60 -29.88 -23.45 -18.68
CA THR A 60 -28.76 -24.38 -18.60
C THR A 60 -29.15 -25.71 -19.17
N ASP A 61 -28.35 -26.16 -20.13
CA ASP A 61 -28.23 -27.54 -20.55
C ASP A 61 -27.87 -28.40 -19.31
N VAL A 62 -28.53 -29.54 -19.17
CA VAL A 62 -28.55 -30.36 -17.94
C VAL A 62 -27.17 -30.95 -17.63
N ASP A 63 -26.32 -31.07 -18.65
CA ASP A 63 -25.01 -31.74 -18.57
C ASP A 63 -23.96 -30.90 -17.82
N THR A 64 -23.98 -29.57 -17.96
CA THR A 64 -23.03 -28.67 -17.25
C THR A 64 -23.27 -28.65 -15.74
N LEU A 65 -24.53 -28.82 -15.31
CA LEU A 65 -24.88 -28.99 -13.89
C LEU A 65 -24.43 -30.35 -13.35
N ALA A 66 -24.44 -31.41 -14.17
CA ALA A 66 -24.01 -32.75 -13.76
C ALA A 66 -22.50 -32.85 -13.52
N GLU A 67 -21.67 -32.19 -14.34
CA GLU A 67 -20.21 -32.18 -14.16
C GLU A 67 -19.75 -31.39 -12.92
N ALA A 68 -20.39 -30.25 -12.63
CA ALA A 68 -20.10 -29.50 -11.41
C ALA A 68 -20.48 -30.29 -10.13
N ILE A 69 -21.49 -31.16 -10.19
CA ILE A 69 -21.88 -32.08 -9.08
C ILE A 69 -20.82 -33.16 -8.86
N ALA A 70 -20.20 -33.65 -9.93
CA ALA A 70 -19.16 -34.65 -9.84
C ALA A 70 -17.87 -34.13 -9.17
N ASN A 71 -17.59 -32.82 -9.25
CA ASN A 71 -16.32 -32.21 -8.82
C ASN A 71 -16.27 -31.66 -7.37
N GLY A 72 -17.33 -31.83 -6.58
CA GLY A 72 -17.15 -32.13 -5.14
C GLY A 72 -17.18 -31.00 -4.09
N ASP A 73 -18.12 -30.05 -4.15
CA ASP A 73 -18.54 -29.33 -2.93
C ASP A 73 -20.09 -29.22 -2.83
N ARG A 74 -20.70 -30.23 -2.19
CA ARG A 74 -22.16 -30.41 -2.12
C ARG A 74 -22.92 -29.22 -1.54
N ALA A 75 -22.32 -28.43 -0.64
CA ALA A 75 -23.01 -27.34 0.06
C ALA A 75 -23.17 -26.09 -0.81
N VAL A 76 -22.14 -25.75 -1.59
CA VAL A 76 -22.16 -24.65 -2.56
C VAL A 76 -23.14 -24.98 -3.70
N MET A 77 -23.16 -26.25 -4.10
CA MET A 77 -23.98 -26.78 -5.18
C MET A 77 -25.48 -26.79 -4.87
N GLN A 78 -25.90 -27.10 -3.63
CA GLN A 78 -27.32 -26.97 -3.23
C GLN A 78 -27.81 -25.52 -3.23
N THR A 79 -26.92 -24.56 -2.99
CA THR A 79 -27.24 -23.13 -2.99
C THR A 79 -27.38 -22.60 -4.43
N ILE A 80 -26.47 -23.00 -5.32
CA ILE A 80 -26.56 -22.72 -6.77
C ILE A 80 -27.83 -23.34 -7.36
N ALA A 81 -28.10 -24.62 -7.10
CA ALA A 81 -29.29 -25.32 -7.58
C ALA A 81 -30.60 -24.65 -7.11
N ARG A 82 -30.65 -24.14 -5.87
CA ARG A 82 -31.80 -23.39 -5.33
C ARG A 82 -31.98 -22.00 -5.95
N ALA A 83 -30.88 -21.27 -6.19
CA ALA A 83 -30.92 -19.97 -6.86
C ALA A 83 -31.38 -20.10 -8.33
N LEU A 84 -30.88 -21.14 -9.02
CA LEU A 84 -31.25 -21.46 -10.41
C LEU A 84 -32.71 -21.92 -10.55
N THR A 85 -33.22 -22.73 -9.63
CA THR A 85 -34.61 -23.24 -9.69
C THR A 85 -35.68 -22.19 -9.41
N ARG A 86 -35.36 -21.11 -8.68
CA ARG A 86 -36.35 -20.10 -8.28
C ARG A 86 -36.28 -18.79 -9.07
N LYS A 87 -35.25 -18.56 -9.89
CA LYS A 87 -34.97 -17.27 -10.55
C LYS A 87 -35.08 -16.07 -9.57
N ASP A 88 -34.75 -16.29 -8.29
CA ASP A 88 -34.82 -15.23 -7.28
C ASP A 88 -33.54 -14.40 -7.33
N GLU A 89 -33.64 -13.20 -7.91
CA GLU A 89 -32.56 -12.24 -8.09
C GLU A 89 -31.84 -11.91 -6.76
N LYS A 90 -32.57 -11.96 -5.64
CA LYS A 90 -32.04 -11.64 -4.31
C LYS A 90 -31.04 -12.69 -3.81
N ASP A 91 -31.36 -13.96 -3.99
CA ASP A 91 -30.51 -15.05 -3.54
C ASP A 91 -29.28 -15.22 -4.46
N TYR A 92 -29.41 -14.91 -5.76
CA TYR A 92 -28.26 -14.80 -6.66
C TYR A 92 -27.31 -13.67 -6.25
N LYS A 93 -27.82 -12.45 -6.02
CA LYS A 93 -27.02 -11.32 -5.53
C LYS A 93 -26.26 -11.66 -4.25
N ARG A 94 -26.90 -12.39 -3.33
CA ARG A 94 -26.25 -12.89 -2.10
C ARG A 94 -25.11 -13.86 -2.39
N LEU A 95 -25.30 -14.79 -3.33
CA LEU A 95 -24.26 -15.76 -3.72
C LEU A 95 -23.06 -15.08 -4.38
N VAL A 96 -23.30 -14.17 -5.33
CA VAL A 96 -22.25 -13.35 -5.98
C VAL A 96 -21.44 -12.56 -4.95
N ASN A 97 -22.14 -11.89 -4.02
CA ASN A 97 -21.49 -11.13 -2.96
C ASN A 97 -20.69 -12.04 -2.03
N ARG A 98 -21.19 -13.25 -1.73
CA ARG A 98 -20.50 -14.21 -0.88
C ARG A 98 -19.23 -14.75 -1.54
N VAL A 99 -19.29 -15.10 -2.82
CA VAL A 99 -18.12 -15.57 -3.58
C VAL A 99 -17.07 -14.47 -3.68
N SER A 100 -17.46 -13.25 -4.07
CA SER A 100 -16.54 -12.10 -4.10
C SER A 100 -15.86 -11.90 -2.74
N TRP A 101 -16.64 -11.87 -1.66
CA TRP A 101 -16.12 -11.69 -0.31
C TRP A 101 -15.08 -12.75 0.11
N ILE A 102 -15.25 -14.02 -0.30
CA ILE A 102 -14.27 -15.08 0.01
C ILE A 102 -12.94 -14.79 -0.67
N TYR A 103 -12.96 -14.43 -1.96
CA TYR A 103 -11.74 -14.12 -2.71
C TYR A 103 -11.07 -12.83 -2.22
N ASP A 104 -11.85 -11.78 -1.97
CA ASP A 104 -11.35 -10.51 -1.43
C ASP A 104 -10.70 -10.71 -0.06
N ARG A 105 -11.32 -11.52 0.80
CA ARG A 105 -10.74 -11.90 2.09
C ARG A 105 -9.41 -12.63 1.93
N ARG A 106 -9.31 -13.58 1.00
CA ARG A 106 -8.05 -14.32 0.73
C ARG A 106 -6.95 -13.39 0.23
N ALA A 107 -7.27 -12.49 -0.70
CA ALA A 107 -6.32 -11.50 -1.20
C ALA A 107 -5.84 -10.56 -0.07
N HIS A 108 -6.76 -10.05 0.74
CA HIS A 108 -6.43 -9.20 1.88
C HIS A 108 -5.57 -9.93 2.92
N GLU A 109 -5.85 -11.21 3.23
CA GLU A 109 -5.03 -12.02 4.13
C GLU A 109 -3.60 -12.23 3.59
N ARG A 110 -3.45 -12.39 2.26
CA ARG A 110 -2.12 -12.47 1.62
C ARG A 110 -1.36 -11.16 1.71
N LEU A 111 -2.03 -10.05 1.41
CA LEU A 111 -1.45 -8.71 1.54
C LEU A 111 -1.03 -8.41 2.97
N ARG A 112 -1.85 -8.77 3.97
CA ARG A 112 -1.53 -8.57 5.38
C ARG A 112 -0.37 -9.45 5.87
N LYS A 113 -0.24 -10.67 5.34
CA LYS A 113 0.90 -11.55 5.65
C LYS A 113 2.23 -10.99 5.11
N LEU A 114 2.19 -10.19 4.06
CA LEU A 114 3.37 -9.48 3.58
C LEU A 114 3.83 -8.45 4.63
N GLY A 115 2.89 -7.70 5.22
CA GLY A 115 3.13 -6.87 6.40
C GLY A 115 4.38 -6.01 6.27
N ASP A 116 5.26 -6.06 7.28
CA ASP A 116 6.48 -5.25 7.32
C ASP A 116 7.53 -5.66 6.25
N HIS A 117 7.35 -6.77 5.52
CA HIS A 117 8.18 -7.04 4.33
C HIS A 117 7.98 -5.99 3.23
N LEU A 118 6.80 -5.35 3.15
CA LEU A 118 6.62 -4.17 2.29
C LEU A 118 7.54 -3.03 2.69
N ILE A 119 7.83 -2.88 3.98
CA ILE A 119 8.76 -1.86 4.44
C ILE A 119 10.18 -2.29 4.09
N THR A 120 10.59 -3.49 4.50
CA THR A 120 12.00 -3.90 4.42
C THR A 120 12.48 -4.17 2.99
N GLU A 121 11.65 -4.74 2.11
CA GLU A 121 12.06 -5.07 0.74
C GLU A 121 11.75 -3.97 -0.27
N LEU A 122 10.80 -3.07 0.01
CA LEU A 122 10.28 -2.14 -0.99
C LEU A 122 10.34 -0.67 -0.55
N LEU A 123 9.57 -0.28 0.46
CA LEU A 123 9.39 1.13 0.81
C LEU A 123 10.65 1.75 1.43
N ALA A 124 11.35 1.04 2.31
CA ALA A 124 12.60 1.55 2.90
C ALA A 124 13.72 1.64 1.86
N PRO A 125 14.01 0.61 1.03
CA PRO A 125 14.99 0.74 -0.05
C PRO A 125 14.65 1.85 -1.06
N TRP A 126 13.37 2.03 -1.37
CA TRP A 126 12.92 3.11 -2.25
C TRP A 126 13.19 4.48 -1.61
N MET A 127 12.83 4.65 -0.34
CA MET A 127 13.11 5.88 0.40
C MET A 127 14.61 6.15 0.50
N ASP A 128 15.42 5.14 0.84
CA ASP A 128 16.87 5.27 0.97
C ASP A 128 17.51 5.75 -0.34
N ARG A 129 17.05 5.22 -1.49
CA ARG A 129 17.48 5.71 -2.81
C ARG A 129 17.08 7.16 -3.04
N THR A 130 15.82 7.51 -2.78
CA THR A 130 15.33 8.90 -2.92
C THR A 130 16.10 9.88 -2.04
N ILE A 131 16.42 9.50 -0.80
CA ILE A 131 17.20 10.33 0.13
C ILE A 131 18.66 10.43 -0.30
N ALA A 132 19.26 9.34 -0.81
CA ALA A 132 20.60 9.36 -1.37
C ALA A 132 20.72 10.30 -2.58
N GLU A 133 19.72 10.29 -3.47
CA GLU A 133 19.62 11.23 -4.60
C GLU A 133 19.40 12.67 -4.12
N LEU A 134 18.65 12.88 -3.03
CA LEU A 134 18.35 14.21 -2.50
C LEU A 134 19.55 14.86 -1.79
N ALA A 135 20.39 14.06 -1.12
CA ALA A 135 21.52 14.53 -0.31
C ALA A 135 22.41 15.62 -0.98
N PRO A 136 22.88 15.47 -2.22
CA PRO A 136 23.69 16.52 -2.88
C PRO A 136 22.92 17.83 -3.10
N HIS A 137 21.61 17.78 -3.34
CA HIS A 137 20.78 18.97 -3.56
C HIS A 137 20.31 19.61 -2.26
N ALA A 138 20.13 18.80 -1.21
CA ALA A 138 19.69 19.24 0.10
C ALA A 138 20.61 20.32 0.69
N HIS A 139 21.93 20.14 0.55
CA HIS A 139 22.90 21.13 1.01
C HIS A 139 22.71 22.49 0.34
N VAL A 140 22.53 22.51 -0.99
CA VAL A 140 22.29 23.74 -1.77
C VAL A 140 21.00 24.44 -1.32
N VAL A 141 19.91 23.68 -1.17
CA VAL A 141 18.61 24.21 -0.72
C VAL A 141 18.69 24.79 0.69
N VAL A 142 19.43 24.14 1.60
CA VAL A 142 19.58 24.61 2.98
C VAL A 142 20.46 25.85 3.03
N GLU A 143 21.58 25.88 2.31
CA GLU A 143 22.54 27.00 2.29
C GLU A 143 21.92 28.27 1.71
N HIS A 144 21.21 28.15 0.58
CA HIS A 144 20.61 29.30 -0.10
C HIS A 144 19.17 29.59 0.35
N GLY A 145 18.66 28.79 1.30
CA GLY A 145 17.32 28.93 1.85
C GLY A 145 16.20 28.59 0.85
N TYR A 146 14.96 28.70 1.31
CA TYR A 146 13.80 28.49 0.45
C TYR A 146 13.55 29.67 -0.49
N ARG A 147 13.10 29.33 -1.70
CA ARG A 147 12.69 30.28 -2.73
C ARG A 147 11.20 30.12 -3.04
N SER A 148 10.45 31.22 -3.05
CA SER A 148 9.02 31.22 -3.35
C SER A 148 8.69 31.29 -4.83
N ALA A 149 9.67 31.58 -5.69
CA ALA A 149 9.49 31.71 -7.13
C ALA A 149 10.67 31.07 -7.87
N ARG A 150 10.35 30.43 -9.00
CA ARG A 150 11.34 29.90 -9.95
C ARG A 150 12.07 31.06 -10.61
N LEU A 151 13.40 31.00 -10.67
CA LEU A 151 14.24 32.00 -11.32
C LEU A 151 15.10 31.31 -12.37
N GLU A 152 14.72 31.41 -13.64
CA GLU A 152 15.41 30.72 -14.75
C GLU A 152 16.89 31.11 -14.89
N SER A 153 17.28 32.28 -14.40
CA SER A 153 18.66 32.78 -14.42
C SER A 153 19.53 32.33 -13.24
N ASP A 154 18.98 31.60 -12.27
CA ASP A 154 19.70 31.16 -11.09
C ASP A 154 20.52 29.89 -11.36
N PRO A 155 21.85 29.89 -11.12
CA PRO A 155 22.69 28.71 -11.33
C PRO A 155 22.29 27.52 -10.44
N HIS A 156 21.59 27.76 -9.32
CA HIS A 156 21.14 26.71 -8.41
C HIS A 156 19.75 26.15 -8.73
N GLN A 157 19.02 26.73 -9.69
CA GLN A 157 17.67 26.30 -10.05
C GLN A 157 17.56 24.80 -10.35
N PRO A 158 18.51 24.14 -11.04
CA PRO A 158 18.46 22.69 -11.25
C PRO A 158 18.44 21.87 -9.95
N SER A 159 19.11 22.34 -8.89
CA SER A 159 19.09 21.65 -7.59
C SER A 159 17.76 21.84 -6.86
N TYR A 160 17.10 22.99 -7.02
CA TYR A 160 15.76 23.20 -6.47
C TYR A 160 14.72 22.34 -7.20
N ASP A 161 14.77 22.30 -8.54
CA ASP A 161 13.86 21.50 -9.36
C ASP A 161 13.98 20.00 -8.99
N GLU A 162 15.21 19.50 -8.81
CA GLU A 162 15.44 18.11 -8.44
C GLU A 162 15.06 17.82 -6.97
N ALA A 163 15.35 18.74 -6.05
CA ALA A 163 14.92 18.60 -4.66
C ALA A 163 13.39 18.60 -4.52
N GLU A 164 12.67 19.38 -5.32
CA GLU A 164 11.20 19.38 -5.36
C GLU A 164 10.67 18.03 -5.84
N ARG A 165 11.22 17.51 -6.95
CA ARG A 165 10.86 16.18 -7.48
C ARG A 165 11.07 15.07 -6.45
N LEU A 166 12.24 15.04 -5.81
CA LEU A 166 12.61 14.03 -4.82
C LEU A 166 11.81 14.17 -3.53
N THR A 167 11.48 15.39 -3.12
CA THR A 167 10.58 15.64 -1.98
C THR A 167 9.19 15.10 -2.27
N ALA A 168 8.62 15.40 -3.44
CA ALA A 168 7.33 14.85 -3.85
C ALA A 168 7.34 13.30 -3.86
N GLN A 169 8.45 12.69 -4.29
CA GLN A 169 8.63 11.24 -4.26
C GLN A 169 8.66 10.70 -2.81
N ALA A 170 9.41 11.31 -1.90
CA ALA A 170 9.43 10.92 -0.48
C ALA A 170 8.03 11.01 0.15
N HIS A 171 7.28 12.08 -0.13
CA HIS A 171 5.89 12.22 0.32
C HIS A 171 4.96 11.15 -0.27
N ALA A 172 5.14 10.76 -1.54
CA ALA A 172 4.38 9.66 -2.13
C ALA A 172 4.63 8.35 -1.36
N ILE A 173 5.90 8.02 -1.06
CA ILE A 173 6.27 6.84 -0.28
C ILE A 173 5.58 6.86 1.10
N TRP A 174 5.63 7.98 1.81
CA TRP A 174 4.97 8.11 3.11
C TRP A 174 3.45 8.00 3.02
N ARG A 175 2.81 8.55 1.98
CA ARG A 175 1.37 8.39 1.76
C ARG A 175 0.98 6.94 1.50
N HIS A 176 1.79 6.19 0.74
CA HIS A 176 1.56 4.75 0.55
C HIS A 176 1.69 3.99 1.87
N ALA A 177 2.73 4.25 2.65
CA ALA A 177 2.92 3.63 3.96
C ALA A 177 1.76 3.95 4.92
N ALA A 178 1.31 5.21 4.97
CA ALA A 178 0.18 5.63 5.79
C ALA A 178 -1.14 4.97 5.35
N SER A 179 -1.39 4.86 4.03
CA SER A 179 -2.56 4.17 3.48
C SER A 179 -2.60 2.69 3.88
N LEU A 180 -1.45 2.01 3.78
CA LEU A 180 -1.32 0.60 4.17
C LEU A 180 -1.48 0.40 5.69
N ARG A 181 -1.01 1.32 6.53
CA ARG A 181 -1.27 1.32 7.99
C ARG A 181 -2.75 1.54 8.30
N GLY A 182 -3.37 2.54 7.67
CA GLY A 182 -4.80 2.86 7.86
C GLY A 182 -5.74 1.71 7.50
N ARG A 183 -5.30 0.78 6.65
CA ARG A 183 -6.03 -0.45 6.29
C ARG A 183 -5.53 -1.71 7.00
N GLY A 184 -4.64 -1.56 7.99
CA GLY A 184 -4.14 -2.65 8.84
C GLY A 184 -3.27 -3.68 8.12
N VAL A 185 -2.64 -3.29 7.00
CA VAL A 185 -1.63 -4.10 6.30
C VAL A 185 -0.28 -3.95 6.99
N LEU A 186 0.13 -2.72 7.26
CA LEU A 186 1.35 -2.41 8.03
C LEU A 186 1.00 -2.24 9.50
N SER A 187 1.97 -2.58 10.37
CA SER A 187 1.85 -2.34 11.80
C SER A 187 1.85 -0.84 12.11
N ASP A 188 0.94 -0.42 12.97
CA ASP A 188 0.87 0.96 13.46
C ASP A 188 1.57 1.10 14.82
N LEU A 189 1.82 2.35 15.22
CA LEU A 189 2.29 2.65 16.56
C LEU A 189 1.15 2.50 17.59
N GLN A 190 1.54 2.36 18.86
CA GLN A 190 0.59 2.51 19.97
C GLN A 190 -0.05 3.91 19.99
N GLU A 191 -1.33 4.00 20.38
CA GLU A 191 -2.26 5.16 20.29
C GLU A 191 -1.77 6.51 20.88
N GLN A 192 -0.59 6.58 21.49
CA GLN A 192 -0.02 7.79 22.11
C GLN A 192 1.38 8.12 21.58
N SER A 193 1.84 7.45 20.54
CA SER A 193 3.18 7.67 19.99
C SER A 193 3.15 8.72 18.89
N ASP A 194 4.17 9.56 18.86
CA ASP A 194 4.36 10.56 17.81
C ASP A 194 4.59 9.86 16.45
N PRO A 195 3.74 10.09 15.44
CA PRO A 195 3.85 9.43 14.14
C PRO A 195 5.14 9.76 13.39
N ARG A 196 5.86 10.84 13.75
CA ARG A 196 7.15 11.19 13.14
C ARG A 196 8.19 10.09 13.29
N TRP A 197 8.11 9.25 14.32
CA TRP A 197 8.99 8.10 14.48
C TRP A 197 8.85 7.04 13.38
N LEU A 198 7.72 7.01 12.65
CA LEU A 198 7.54 6.13 11.49
C LEU A 198 8.24 6.66 10.23
N ALA A 199 8.56 7.96 10.20
CA ALA A 199 9.11 8.66 9.05
C ALA A 199 10.55 9.15 9.25
N PHE A 200 11.03 9.23 10.49
CA PHE A 200 12.36 9.75 10.82
C PHE A 200 13.01 8.93 11.92
N GLY A 201 14.27 8.54 11.71
CA GLY A 201 15.06 7.83 12.71
C GLY A 201 15.57 8.74 13.85
N ALA A 202 15.56 10.05 13.65
CA ALA A 202 15.91 11.04 14.69
C ALA A 202 15.01 12.29 14.59
N PRO A 203 13.72 12.20 14.95
CA PRO A 203 12.76 13.31 14.83
C PRO A 203 13.14 14.56 15.63
N HIS A 204 13.90 14.42 16.72
CA HIS A 204 14.39 15.55 17.52
C HIS A 204 15.37 16.48 16.76
N ARG A 205 15.85 16.06 15.58
CA ARG A 205 16.72 16.87 14.71
C ARG A 205 15.95 17.59 13.61
N LEU A 206 14.63 17.48 13.58
CA LEU A 206 13.80 18.22 12.64
C LEU A 206 13.81 19.71 12.98
N ALA A 207 13.61 20.55 11.97
CA ALA A 207 13.38 21.97 12.19
C ALA A 207 12.04 22.20 12.91
N ASP A 208 11.95 23.29 13.69
CA ASP A 208 10.74 23.70 14.38
C ASP A 208 9.53 23.82 13.43
N GLU A 209 8.34 23.49 13.93
CA GLU A 209 7.07 23.53 13.18
C GLU A 209 6.76 24.93 12.61
N SER A 210 7.21 26.00 13.27
CA SER A 210 7.04 27.38 12.79
C SER A 210 7.82 27.68 11.50
N LYS A 211 8.79 26.83 11.13
CA LYS A 211 9.57 26.89 9.88
C LYS A 211 9.13 25.84 8.85
N ALA A 212 8.17 24.98 9.19
CA ALA A 212 7.77 23.82 8.40
C ALA A 212 6.87 24.13 7.18
N HIS A 213 6.53 25.40 6.93
CA HIS A 213 5.66 25.80 5.81
C HIS A 213 6.29 25.61 4.40
N ARG A 214 7.48 25.03 4.32
CA ARG A 214 8.32 24.94 3.10
C ARG A 214 8.86 23.52 2.99
N GLU A 215 8.02 22.58 2.55
CA GLU A 215 8.29 21.12 2.58
C GLU A 215 9.64 20.71 1.97
N VAL A 216 10.00 21.26 0.80
CA VAL A 216 11.28 20.99 0.13
C VAL A 216 12.47 21.38 1.01
N TRP A 217 12.41 22.58 1.61
CA TRP A 217 13.45 23.03 2.52
C TRP A 217 13.46 22.22 3.81
N TRP A 218 12.29 21.86 4.34
CA TRP A 218 12.18 21.08 5.55
C TRP A 218 12.76 19.68 5.40
N LEU A 219 12.49 18.99 4.29
CA LEU A 219 13.08 17.69 4.01
C LEU A 219 14.59 17.79 3.75
N ALA A 220 15.03 18.79 2.97
CA ALA A 220 16.45 19.06 2.76
C ALA A 220 17.20 19.34 4.08
N TYR A 221 16.57 20.10 4.99
CA TYR A 221 17.08 20.34 6.33
C TYR A 221 17.15 19.04 7.14
N ALA A 222 16.09 18.22 7.11
CA ALA A 222 16.06 16.93 7.81
C ALA A 222 17.17 15.99 7.33
N VAL A 223 17.45 15.93 6.02
CA VAL A 223 18.57 15.18 5.46
C VAL A 223 19.90 15.74 5.95
N THR A 224 20.12 17.05 5.78
CA THR A 224 21.37 17.73 6.12
C THR A 224 21.70 17.67 7.62
N ASN A 225 20.68 17.76 8.48
CA ASN A 225 20.84 17.73 9.93
C ASN A 225 20.84 16.30 10.50
N GLY A 226 20.75 15.28 9.64
CA GLY A 226 20.80 13.88 10.05
C GLY A 226 19.59 13.42 10.85
N ALA A 227 18.39 13.93 10.55
CA ALA A 227 17.12 13.44 11.10
C ALA A 227 16.72 12.05 10.56
N LYS A 228 17.45 11.56 9.54
CA LYS A 228 17.30 10.25 8.90
C LYS A 228 15.87 10.00 8.41
N PRO A 229 15.41 10.71 7.36
CA PRO A 229 14.13 10.42 6.74
C PRO A 229 14.12 8.98 6.22
N GLY A 230 13.02 8.26 6.44
CA GLY A 230 12.93 6.82 6.19
C GLY A 230 11.48 6.33 6.21
N VAL A 231 11.31 5.01 6.07
CA VAL A 231 10.06 4.32 6.41
C VAL A 231 10.39 3.22 7.40
N TYR A 232 9.88 3.34 8.62
CA TYR A 232 10.20 2.41 9.70
C TYR A 232 9.02 1.51 10.06
N PRO A 233 9.25 0.21 10.32
CA PRO A 233 8.29 -0.62 11.03
C PRO A 233 7.99 -0.05 12.42
N SER A 234 6.79 -0.28 12.95
CA SER A 234 6.38 0.28 14.24
C SER A 234 7.32 -0.15 15.39
N TYR A 235 7.78 -1.41 15.41
CA TYR A 235 8.70 -1.89 16.42
C TYR A 235 10.07 -1.18 16.39
N THR A 236 10.56 -0.80 15.19
CA THR A 236 11.81 -0.04 15.05
C THR A 236 11.62 1.39 15.54
N ALA A 237 10.49 2.01 15.18
CA ALA A 237 10.13 3.36 15.61
C ALA A 237 9.99 3.45 17.15
N GLU A 238 9.37 2.44 17.78
CA GLU A 238 9.27 2.34 19.23
C GLU A 238 10.64 2.18 19.90
N ALA A 239 11.50 1.30 19.37
CA ALA A 239 12.85 1.14 19.89
C ALA A 239 13.68 2.43 19.80
N GLN A 240 13.57 3.16 18.69
CA GLN A 240 14.26 4.45 18.49
C GLN A 240 13.80 5.51 19.49
N ARG A 241 12.49 5.57 19.78
CA ARG A 241 11.92 6.48 20.79
C ARG A 241 12.55 6.26 22.17
N HIS A 242 12.72 5.01 22.58
CA HIS A 242 13.31 4.67 23.88
C HIS A 242 14.82 4.92 23.95
N ALA A 243 15.51 5.04 22.80
CA ALA A 243 16.95 5.24 22.74
C ALA A 243 17.37 6.72 22.84
N VAL A 244 16.45 7.67 22.67
CA VAL A 244 16.75 9.10 22.81
C VAL A 244 16.61 9.52 24.27
N PRO A 245 17.68 10.02 24.93
CA PRO A 245 17.59 10.51 26.30
C PRO A 245 16.62 11.69 26.38
N ALA A 246 15.84 11.72 27.46
CA ALA A 246 14.83 12.74 27.75
C ALA A 246 15.42 14.16 27.87
#